data_AF-A0A354K7G5-F1
#
_entry.id   AF-A0A354K7G5-F1
#
_cell.length_a   1.000
_cell.length_b   1.000
_cell.length_c   1.000
_cell.angle_alpha   90.00
_cell.angle_beta   90.00
_cell.angle_gamma   90.00
#
_symmetry.space_group_name_H-M   'P 1'
#
loop_
_entity.id
_entity.type
_entity.pdbx_description
1 polymer ?
#
loop_
_entity_poly.entity_id
_entity_poly.type
_entity_poly.pdbx_seq_one_letter_code
_entity_poly.pdbx_strand_id
1 'polypeptide(L)'
;MKHEISILIRAAVPVCALFLLMQLPVTDKFIGGNSLTDPIPVYSKVGDADGSGFIDLADADEIRRLAAAKAQPEGERLRVADLDGDGTVTEQDAGILLLFLSDPNAPDVTPDVYYRIRLNQAGGAA
;
A
#
# COMPACT_ATOMS: atom_id res chain seq x y z
N MET A 1 -26.73 -47.98 -37.77
CA MET A 1 -25.61 -47.02 -37.89
C MET A 1 -26.12 -45.65 -37.48
N LYS A 2 -25.70 -45.22 -36.28
CA LYS A 2 -25.37 -43.87 -35.83
C LYS A 2 -26.30 -42.74 -36.28
N HIS A 3 -27.16 -42.39 -35.32
CA HIS A 3 -27.75 -41.07 -35.09
C HIS A 3 -26.74 -39.96 -35.33
N GLU A 4 -27.12 -38.90 -36.04
CA GLU A 4 -26.57 -37.57 -35.80
C GLU A 4 -27.73 -36.57 -35.91
N ILE A 5 -28.19 -36.18 -34.73
CA ILE A 5 -29.26 -35.22 -34.46
C ILE A 5 -28.67 -33.83 -34.61
N SER A 6 -29.46 -32.94 -35.22
CA SER A 6 -29.38 -31.47 -35.14
C SER A 6 -28.56 -30.93 -33.96
N ILE A 7 -27.29 -30.59 -34.18
CA ILE A 7 -26.58 -29.62 -33.35
C ILE A 7 -26.57 -28.31 -34.12
N LEU A 8 -27.71 -27.64 -33.95
CA LEU A 8 -27.93 -26.23 -34.19
C LEU A 8 -26.74 -25.43 -33.63
N ILE A 9 -26.04 -24.76 -34.53
CA ILE A 9 -24.97 -23.80 -34.28
C ILE A 9 -25.44 -22.79 -33.22
N ARG A 10 -25.05 -23.01 -31.97
CA ARG A 10 -25.29 -22.14 -30.83
C ARG A 10 -23.98 -21.96 -30.05
N ALA A 11 -22.94 -21.46 -30.73
CA ALA A 11 -21.73 -20.96 -30.08
C ALA A 11 -20.94 -20.08 -31.06
N ALA A 12 -21.59 -19.06 -31.62
CA ALA A 12 -20.88 -17.90 -32.14
C ALA A 12 -20.47 -17.01 -30.96
N VAL A 13 -19.55 -17.49 -30.12
CA VAL A 13 -18.78 -16.60 -29.24
C VAL A 13 -17.59 -16.16 -30.09
N PRO A 14 -17.50 -14.87 -30.46
CA PRO A 14 -16.54 -14.45 -31.44
C PRO A 14 -15.13 -14.63 -30.87
N VAL A 15 -14.26 -15.25 -31.65
CA VAL A 15 -12.80 -15.32 -31.41
C VAL A 15 -12.19 -13.91 -31.23
N CYS A 16 -12.93 -12.84 -31.57
CA CYS A 16 -12.57 -11.45 -31.26
C CYS A 16 -12.51 -11.12 -29.75
N ALA A 17 -13.24 -11.85 -28.89
CA ALA A 17 -13.17 -11.57 -27.45
C ALA A 17 -11.85 -12.01 -26.81
N LEU A 18 -11.12 -12.95 -27.43
CA LEU A 18 -9.84 -13.43 -26.92
C LEU A 18 -8.67 -12.49 -27.26
N PHE A 19 -8.82 -11.64 -28.28
CA PHE A 19 -7.80 -10.64 -28.66
C PHE A 19 -7.95 -9.32 -27.89
N LEU A 20 -9.12 -9.04 -27.30
CA LEU A 20 -9.35 -7.82 -26.53
C LEU A 20 -8.74 -7.86 -25.12
N LEU A 21 -8.39 -9.06 -24.60
CA LEU A 21 -7.71 -9.20 -23.31
C LEU A 21 -6.18 -8.97 -23.40
N MET A 22 -5.62 -8.80 -24.60
CA MET A 22 -4.18 -8.53 -24.79
C MET A 22 -3.80 -7.04 -24.77
N GLN A 23 -4.77 -6.13 -24.57
CA GLN A 23 -4.50 -4.68 -24.53
C GLN A 23 -4.83 -4.01 -23.21
N LEU A 24 -5.06 -4.76 -22.14
CA LEU A 24 -4.91 -4.15 -20.84
C LEU A 24 -3.40 -3.89 -20.68
N PRO A 25 -2.94 -2.63 -20.55
CA PRO A 25 -1.61 -2.41 -20.02
C PRO A 25 -1.64 -3.11 -18.68
N VAL A 26 -0.87 -4.20 -18.56
CA VAL A 26 -0.52 -4.73 -17.25
C VAL A 26 0.35 -3.62 -16.67
N THR A 27 -0.30 -2.61 -16.08
CA THR A 27 0.40 -1.67 -15.24
C THR A 27 1.05 -2.54 -14.19
N ASP A 28 2.36 -2.49 -14.19
CA ASP A 28 3.30 -3.24 -13.40
C ASP A 28 3.10 -2.98 -11.90
N LYS A 29 1.95 -3.43 -11.38
CA LYS A 29 1.53 -3.26 -9.99
C LYS A 29 0.85 -4.51 -9.45
N PHE A 30 1.14 -5.66 -10.07
CA PHE A 30 0.67 -6.97 -9.60
C PHE A 30 1.79 -7.84 -9.00
N ILE A 31 3.05 -7.42 -9.09
CA ILE A 31 4.21 -8.03 -8.40
C ILE A 31 5.14 -6.89 -7.93
N GLY A 32 4.57 -5.81 -7.41
CA GLY A 32 5.30 -4.57 -7.09
C GLY A 32 5.13 -4.26 -5.62
N GLY A 33 5.99 -4.88 -4.80
CA GLY A 33 6.06 -4.58 -3.40
C GLY A 33 6.49 -3.17 -3.08
N ASN A 34 6.27 -2.73 -1.84
CA ASN A 34 6.88 -1.49 -1.38
C ASN A 34 8.40 -1.64 -1.45
N SER A 35 9.06 -0.69 -2.11
CA SER A 35 10.51 -0.58 -2.19
C SER A 35 10.93 0.74 -1.56
N LEU A 36 12.04 0.73 -0.84
CA LEU A 36 12.64 1.93 -0.24
C LEU A 36 12.96 3.03 -1.26
N THR A 37 13.00 2.70 -2.54
CA THR A 37 13.36 3.61 -3.64
C THR A 37 12.17 4.14 -4.42
N ASP A 38 10.98 3.57 -4.22
CA ASP A 38 9.84 3.80 -5.10
C ASP A 38 8.78 4.61 -4.33
N PRO A 39 8.54 5.89 -4.70
CA PRO A 39 7.56 6.71 -4.02
C PRO A 39 6.15 6.13 -4.16
N ILE A 40 5.45 5.99 -3.03
CA ILE A 40 4.09 5.43 -3.01
C ILE A 40 3.09 6.58 -3.09
N PRO A 41 2.25 6.69 -4.15
CA PRO A 41 1.26 7.76 -4.25
C PRO A 41 0.19 7.63 -3.16
N VAL A 42 -0.20 8.77 -2.60
CA VAL A 42 -0.96 8.82 -1.34
C VAL A 42 -2.45 9.09 -1.57
N TYR A 43 -3.30 8.18 -1.10
CA TYR A 43 -4.77 8.38 -1.06
C TYR A 43 -5.26 8.99 0.26
N SER A 44 -4.42 8.96 1.30
CA SER A 44 -4.67 9.48 2.65
C SER A 44 -3.36 10.03 3.21
N LYS A 45 -3.34 11.27 3.70
CA LYS A 45 -2.12 11.97 4.16
C LYS A 45 -1.32 11.28 5.28
N VAL A 46 -1.82 10.18 5.86
CA VAL A 46 -1.13 9.46 6.93
C VAL A 46 0.15 8.84 6.37
N GLY A 47 1.30 9.20 6.96
CA GLY A 47 2.62 8.80 6.50
C GLY A 47 3.29 9.78 5.51
N ASP A 48 2.57 10.74 4.96
CA ASP A 48 3.09 11.84 4.12
C ASP A 48 3.39 13.04 5.03
N ALA A 49 4.53 12.95 5.72
CA ALA A 49 4.92 13.90 6.76
C ALA A 49 5.47 15.20 6.15
N ASP A 50 6.07 15.14 4.97
CA ASP A 50 6.61 16.31 4.28
C ASP A 50 5.58 17.02 3.37
N GLY A 51 4.43 16.38 3.10
CA GLY A 51 3.31 16.92 2.34
C GLY A 51 3.53 16.89 0.83
N SER A 52 4.44 16.05 0.34
CA SER A 52 4.76 15.89 -1.07
C SER A 52 3.69 15.13 -1.86
N GLY A 53 2.80 14.41 -1.18
CA GLY A 53 1.80 13.53 -1.80
C GLY A 53 2.32 12.14 -2.15
N PHE A 54 3.54 11.81 -1.71
CA PHE A 54 4.15 10.49 -1.79
C PHE A 54 4.54 10.03 -0.39
N ILE A 55 4.52 8.71 -0.15
CA ILE A 55 5.13 8.10 1.04
C ILE A 55 6.47 7.52 0.61
N ASP A 56 7.57 8.07 1.15
CA ASP A 56 8.93 7.61 0.90
C ASP A 56 9.89 7.85 2.09
N LEU A 57 11.20 7.74 1.84
CA LEU A 57 12.22 7.91 2.87
C LEU A 57 12.31 9.36 3.40
N ALA A 58 11.93 10.36 2.60
CA ALA A 58 11.93 11.76 3.03
C ALA A 58 10.92 11.99 4.17
N ASP A 59 9.79 11.29 4.15
CA ASP A 59 8.82 11.30 5.24
C ASP A 59 9.39 10.71 6.52
N ALA A 60 10.11 9.58 6.41
CA ALA A 60 10.77 8.98 7.58
C ALA A 60 11.79 9.95 8.21
N ASP A 61 12.53 10.68 7.38
CA ASP A 61 13.47 11.70 7.85
C ASP A 61 12.76 12.94 8.43
N GLU A 62 11.59 13.31 7.90
CA GLU A 62 10.75 14.37 8.50
C GLU A 62 10.18 13.95 9.86
N ILE A 63 9.70 12.71 10.01
CA ILE A 63 9.25 12.16 11.29
C ILE A 63 10.39 12.15 12.31
N ARG A 64 11.60 11.76 11.93
CA ARG A 64 12.79 11.85 12.80
C ARG A 64 13.11 13.28 13.22
N ARG A 65 13.01 14.23 12.29
CA ARG A 65 13.20 15.66 12.60
C ARG A 65 12.15 16.16 13.60
N LEU A 66 10.90 15.70 13.47
CA LEU A 66 9.82 15.97 14.41
C LEU A 66 10.06 15.33 15.78
N ALA A 67 10.49 14.07 15.81
CA ALA A 67 10.83 13.35 17.05
C ALA A 67 11.99 14.00 17.82
N ALA A 68 12.98 14.54 17.09
CA ALA A 68 14.12 15.26 17.67
C ALA A 68 13.77 16.72 18.06
N ALA A 69 12.60 17.23 17.66
CA ALA A 69 12.21 18.60 17.97
C ALA A 69 11.94 18.78 19.46
N LYS A 70 12.23 19.97 19.99
CA LYS A 70 11.97 20.31 21.41
C LYS A 70 10.49 20.38 21.76
N ALA A 71 9.62 20.53 20.76
CA ALA A 71 8.18 20.64 20.90
C ALA A 71 7.53 19.61 19.98
N GLN A 72 6.53 18.91 20.52
CA GLN A 72 5.74 17.94 19.76
C GLN A 72 4.91 18.66 18.68
N PRO A 73 4.74 18.07 17.49
CA PRO A 73 3.83 18.60 16.49
C PRO A 73 2.38 18.51 16.98
N GLU A 74 1.52 19.36 16.42
CA GLU A 74 0.09 19.42 16.77
C GLU A 74 -0.78 19.37 15.50
N GLY A 75 -2.06 19.05 15.69
CA GLY A 75 -3.07 19.09 14.63
C GLY A 75 -2.76 18.11 13.50
N GLU A 76 -2.76 18.58 12.26
CA GLU A 76 -2.54 17.73 11.09
C GLU A 76 -1.14 17.11 11.09
N ARG A 77 -0.10 17.86 11.50
CA ARG A 77 1.28 17.33 11.53
C ARG A 77 1.44 16.17 12.50
N LEU A 78 0.74 16.23 13.65
CA LEU A 78 0.68 15.10 14.57
C LEU A 78 -0.01 13.90 13.91
N ARG A 79 -1.20 14.12 13.33
CA ARG A 79 -2.02 13.05 12.72
C ARG A 79 -1.34 12.31 11.57
N VAL A 80 -0.45 12.96 10.81
CA VAL A 80 0.25 12.32 9.68
C VAL A 80 1.53 11.59 10.11
N ALA A 81 2.15 12.03 11.21
CA ALA A 81 3.44 11.52 11.68
C ALA A 81 3.32 10.52 12.84
N ASP A 82 2.24 10.56 13.62
CA ASP A 82 1.90 9.59 14.68
C ASP A 82 1.26 8.35 14.04
N LEU A 83 2.07 7.31 13.81
CA LEU A 83 1.69 6.13 13.05
C LEU A 83 1.23 4.97 13.95
N ASP A 84 1.62 4.96 15.22
CA ASP A 84 1.07 4.00 16.20
C ASP A 84 -0.14 4.53 16.97
N GLY A 85 -0.41 5.84 16.90
CA GLY A 85 -1.59 6.48 17.46
C GLY A 85 -1.48 6.71 18.98
N ASP A 86 -0.27 6.78 19.53
CA ASP A 86 -0.04 7.00 20.95
C ASP A 86 -0.13 8.49 21.38
N GLY A 87 -0.24 9.39 20.39
CA GLY A 87 -0.35 10.83 20.57
C GLY A 87 0.99 11.58 20.63
N THR A 88 2.11 10.90 20.39
CA THR A 88 3.48 11.46 20.42
C THR A 88 4.24 11.03 19.18
N VAL A 89 4.91 11.96 18.50
CA VAL A 89 5.79 11.61 17.39
C VAL A 89 7.18 11.26 17.91
N THR A 90 7.62 10.04 17.62
CA THR A 90 8.88 9.46 18.10
C THR A 90 9.65 8.75 16.98
N GLU A 91 10.85 8.26 17.28
CA GLU A 91 11.62 7.40 16.37
C GLU A 91 10.90 6.07 16.05
N GLN A 92 9.95 5.66 16.89
CA GLN A 92 9.14 4.47 16.65
C GLN A 92 8.26 4.64 15.42
N ASP A 93 7.66 5.81 15.24
CA ASP A 93 6.86 6.14 14.06
C ASP A 93 7.69 6.08 12.77
N ALA A 94 8.90 6.64 12.80
CA ALA A 94 9.81 6.53 11.66
C ALA A 94 10.16 5.05 11.36
N GLY A 95 10.33 4.23 12.40
CA GLY A 95 10.54 2.79 12.26
C GLY A 95 9.35 2.06 11.63
N ILE A 96 8.13 2.45 11.99
CA ILE A 96 6.89 1.91 11.41
C ILE A 96 6.82 2.21 9.91
N LEU A 97 7.12 3.45 9.52
CA LEU A 97 7.11 3.85 8.12
C LEU A 97 8.15 3.09 7.31
N LEU A 98 9.37 2.94 7.85
CA LEU A 98 10.42 2.16 7.21
C LEU A 98 10.05 0.69 7.07
N LEU A 99 9.37 0.11 8.07
CA LEU A 99 8.88 -1.27 7.99
C LEU A 99 7.81 -1.43 6.90
N PHE A 100 6.97 -0.42 6.69
CA PHE A 100 6.00 -0.39 5.59
C PHE A 100 6.69 -0.29 4.23
N LEU A 101 7.65 0.62 4.09
CA LEU A 101 8.41 0.83 2.85
C LEU A 101 9.32 -0.35 2.49
N SER A 102 9.79 -1.10 3.49
CA SER A 102 10.68 -2.25 3.30
C SER A 102 9.95 -3.56 3.02
N ASP A 103 8.62 -3.62 3.17
CA ASP A 103 7.86 -4.85 2.97
C ASP A 103 7.34 -4.94 1.53
N PRO A 104 7.96 -5.79 0.68
CA PRO A 104 7.51 -5.96 -0.68
C PRO A 104 6.15 -6.69 -0.80
N ASN A 105 5.56 -7.12 0.30
CA ASN A 105 4.22 -7.70 0.32
C ASN A 105 3.27 -6.87 1.19
N ALA A 106 3.63 -5.62 1.49
CA ALA A 106 2.74 -4.71 2.19
C ALA A 106 1.40 -4.62 1.43
N PRO A 107 0.26 -4.81 2.12
CA PRO A 107 -1.04 -4.57 1.51
C PRO A 107 -1.19 -3.09 1.14
N ASP A 108 -2.08 -2.82 0.18
CA ASP A 108 -2.45 -1.46 -0.24
C ASP A 108 -3.30 -0.78 0.85
N VAL A 109 -2.65 -0.38 1.92
CA VAL A 109 -3.21 0.29 3.10
C VAL A 109 -2.24 1.37 3.59
N THR A 110 -2.71 2.27 4.42
CA THR A 110 -1.86 3.30 5.04
C THR A 110 -0.90 2.70 6.08
N PRO A 111 0.25 3.36 6.35
CA PRO A 111 1.26 2.84 7.28
C PRO A 111 0.75 2.54 8.69
N ASP A 112 -0.19 3.34 9.22
CA ASP A 112 -0.84 3.11 10.52
C ASP A 112 -1.67 1.81 10.53
N VAL A 113 -2.41 1.55 9.45
CA VAL A 113 -3.22 0.33 9.29
C VAL A 113 -2.29 -0.88 9.14
N TYR A 114 -1.21 -0.73 8.37
CA TYR A 114 -0.20 -1.77 8.22
C TYR A 114 0.41 -2.17 9.56
N TYR A 115 0.78 -1.21 10.40
CA TYR A 115 1.30 -1.47 11.74
C TYR A 115 0.32 -2.26 12.60
N ARG A 116 -0.96 -1.85 12.60
CA ARG A 116 -2.02 -2.54 13.34
C ARG A 116 -2.25 -3.98 12.88
N ILE A 117 -2.16 -4.24 11.57
CA ILE A 117 -2.26 -5.60 11.02
C ILE A 117 -1.08 -6.45 11.52
N ARG A 118 0.13 -5.92 11.47
CA ARG A 118 1.35 -6.61 11.93
C ARG A 118 1.29 -6.96 13.41
N LEU A 119 0.82 -6.05 14.28
CA LEU A 119 0.65 -6.31 15.71
C LEU A 119 -0.33 -7.47 15.98
N ASN A 120 -1.46 -7.50 15.27
CA ASN A 120 -2.46 -8.56 15.43
C ASN A 120 -1.95 -9.94 14.97
N GLN A 121 -1.06 -9.97 13.98
CA GLN A 121 -0.41 -11.20 13.52
C GLN A 121 0.67 -11.68 14.49
N ALA A 122 1.44 -10.76 15.09
CA ALA A 122 2.46 -11.08 16.09
C ALA A 122 1.84 -11.58 17.42
N GLY A 123 0.67 -11.08 17.79
CA GLY A 123 -0.06 -11.50 19.00
C GLY A 123 -0.74 -12.88 18.90
N GLY A 124 -0.79 -13.49 17.71
CA GLY A 124 -1.40 -14.80 17.46
C GLY A 124 -0.45 -16.00 17.61
N ALA A 125 0.81 -15.77 17.98
CA ALA A 125 1.85 -16.81 18.09
C ALA A 125 2.17 -17.21 19.55
N ALA A 126 1.19 -17.10 20.47
CA ALA A 126 1.32 -17.49 21.87
C ALA A 126 0.54 -18.77 22.19
#